data_AF-D0LSE3-F1
#
_entry.id   AF-D0LSE3-F1
#
_cell.length_a   1.000
_cell.length_b   1.000
_cell.length_c   1.000
_cell.angle_alpha   90.00
_cell.angle_beta   90.00
_cell.angle_gamma   90.00
#
_symmetry.space_group_name_H-M   'P 1'
#
loop_
_entity.id
_entity.type
_entity.pdbx_description
1 polymer ?
#
loop_
_entity_poly.entity_id
_entity_poly.type
_entity_poly.pdbx_seq_one_letter_code
_entity_poly.pdbx_strand_id
1 'polypeptide(L)'
;MSRDTKRSPRSARLPASIRRFTLCDAPDHLLRRCHQRSEELFTEAIGHDGPTRQQIALLVTVCQNPGLSQAELVSRTSIDKNTLSQMVKRLTQRGLLKRRRARHDARANAIDATPEAVALLAEVMPRVRRVQKQLVEPLPQELRPVFMHCLRIIGTRE
;
A
#
# COMPACT_ATOMS: atom_id res chain seq x y z
N MET A 1 -37.63 -12.64 6.30
CA MET A 1 -38.54 -12.30 5.18
C MET A 1 -37.76 -12.40 3.88
N SER A 2 -38.11 -13.40 3.07
CA SER A 2 -37.47 -13.78 1.81
C SER A 2 -37.46 -12.64 0.80
N ARG A 3 -36.28 -12.30 0.27
CA ARG A 3 -36.19 -11.73 -1.07
C ARG A 3 -36.01 -12.87 -2.05
N ASP A 4 -37.12 -13.54 -2.33
CA ASP A 4 -37.22 -14.44 -3.48
C ASP A 4 -37.32 -13.56 -4.74
N THR A 5 -36.18 -13.03 -5.17
CA THR A 5 -36.07 -12.33 -6.45
C THR A 5 -36.24 -13.34 -7.56
N LYS A 6 -37.46 -13.43 -8.11
CA LYS A 6 -37.80 -14.16 -9.35
C LYS A 6 -36.66 -14.00 -10.37
N ARG A 7 -35.90 -15.08 -10.57
CA ARG A 7 -34.78 -15.11 -11.52
C ARG A 7 -35.31 -14.87 -12.94
N SER A 8 -34.79 -13.85 -13.61
CA SER A 8 -35.13 -13.52 -15.00
C SER A 8 -34.87 -14.71 -15.94
N PRO A 9 -35.72 -14.98 -16.95
CA PRO A 9 -35.60 -16.12 -17.86
C PRO A 9 -34.29 -16.17 -18.66
N ARG A 10 -33.55 -15.05 -18.75
CA ARG A 10 -32.20 -15.01 -19.34
C ARG A 10 -31.12 -15.65 -18.45
N SER A 11 -31.27 -15.60 -17.13
CA SER A 11 -30.30 -16.15 -16.16
C SER A 11 -30.28 -17.69 -16.14
N ALA A 12 -31.37 -18.33 -16.57
CA ALA A 12 -31.47 -19.79 -16.64
C ALA A 12 -30.61 -20.40 -17.76
N ARG A 13 -30.24 -19.61 -18.78
CA ARG A 13 -29.41 -20.05 -19.92
C ARG A 13 -27.90 -19.90 -19.69
N LEU A 14 -27.49 -19.35 -18.54
CA LEU A 14 -26.08 -19.19 -18.23
C LEU A 14 -25.45 -20.54 -17.81
N PRO A 15 -24.16 -20.78 -18.15
CA PRO A 15 -23.41 -21.91 -17.62
C PRO A 15 -23.51 -22.02 -16.10
N ALA A 16 -23.54 -23.27 -15.59
CA ALA A 16 -23.67 -23.53 -14.16
C ALA A 16 -22.54 -22.89 -13.33
N SER A 17 -21.34 -22.78 -13.90
CA SER A 17 -20.19 -22.09 -13.28
C SER A 17 -20.50 -20.63 -12.96
N ILE A 18 -21.07 -19.88 -13.91
CA ILE A 18 -21.44 -18.47 -13.73
C ILE A 18 -22.60 -18.34 -12.73
N ARG A 19 -23.59 -19.23 -12.79
CA ARG A 19 -24.75 -19.20 -11.88
C ARG A 19 -24.40 -19.52 -10.43
N ARG A 20 -23.35 -20.31 -10.19
CA ARG A 20 -22.88 -20.71 -8.86
C ARG A 20 -21.78 -19.81 -8.31
N PHE A 21 -21.19 -18.96 -9.14
CA PHE A 21 -20.16 -18.03 -8.71
C PHE A 21 -20.77 -16.86 -7.92
N THR A 22 -20.38 -16.74 -6.66
CA THR A 22 -20.78 -15.60 -5.81
C THR A 22 -19.61 -14.63 -5.70
N LEU A 23 -19.76 -13.45 -6.31
CA LEU A 23 -18.71 -12.44 -6.33
C LEU A 23 -18.30 -11.96 -4.91
N CYS A 24 -19.24 -11.96 -3.96
CA CYS A 24 -18.97 -11.56 -2.58
C CYS A 24 -18.14 -12.58 -1.79
N ASP A 25 -18.00 -13.80 -2.29
CA ASP A 25 -17.19 -14.85 -1.68
C ASP A 25 -15.84 -15.02 -2.42
N ALA A 26 -15.66 -14.31 -3.54
CA ALA A 26 -14.45 -14.41 -4.36
C ALA A 26 -13.28 -13.65 -3.71
N PRO A 27 -12.15 -14.31 -3.40
CA PRO A 27 -11.07 -13.71 -2.63
C PRO A 27 -10.39 -12.54 -3.35
N ASP A 28 -10.23 -12.62 -4.67
CA ASP A 28 -9.70 -11.54 -5.52
C ASP A 28 -10.60 -10.31 -5.50
N HIS A 29 -11.93 -10.50 -5.52
CA HIS A 29 -12.88 -9.41 -5.41
C HIS A 29 -12.84 -8.77 -4.02
N LEU A 30 -12.80 -9.57 -2.95
CA LEU A 30 -12.71 -9.10 -1.58
C LEU A 30 -11.41 -8.32 -1.32
N LEU A 31 -10.26 -8.82 -1.82
CA LEU A 31 -8.98 -8.11 -1.75
C LEU A 31 -9.05 -6.74 -2.43
N ARG A 32 -9.63 -6.67 -3.64
CA ARG A 32 -9.85 -5.40 -4.34
C ARG A 32 -10.75 -4.46 -3.56
N ARG A 33 -11.85 -4.96 -2.97
CA ARG A 33 -12.76 -4.15 -2.14
C ARG A 33 -12.07 -3.62 -0.88
N CYS A 34 -11.25 -4.44 -0.22
CA CYS A 34 -10.42 -4.03 0.91
C CYS A 34 -9.41 -2.95 0.50
N HIS A 35 -8.77 -3.09 -0.66
CA HIS A 35 -7.87 -2.07 -1.19
C HIS A 35 -8.60 -0.75 -1.47
N GLN A 36 -9.76 -0.78 -2.13
CA GLN A 36 -10.57 0.41 -2.39
C GLN A 36 -10.95 1.15 -1.11
N ARG A 37 -11.49 0.42 -0.12
CA ARG A 37 -11.81 1.00 1.19
C ARG A 37 -10.59 1.59 1.88
N SER A 38 -9.45 0.93 1.77
CA SER A 38 -8.18 1.46 2.26
C SER A 38 -7.90 2.80 1.59
N GLU A 39 -7.86 2.87 0.25
CA GLU A 39 -7.61 4.11 -0.49
C GLU A 39 -8.54 5.24 -0.08
N GLU A 40 -9.86 4.98 0.02
CA GLU A 40 -10.86 5.95 0.47
C GLU A 40 -10.49 6.57 1.84
N LEU A 41 -10.23 5.72 2.85
CA LEU A 41 -9.85 6.19 4.20
C LEU A 41 -8.55 7.01 4.20
N PHE A 42 -7.60 6.66 3.33
CA PHE A 42 -6.33 7.38 3.25
C PHE A 42 -6.48 8.73 2.57
N THR A 43 -7.22 8.78 1.46
CA THR A 43 -7.53 10.05 0.80
C THR A 43 -8.29 10.99 1.74
N GLU A 44 -9.24 10.48 2.52
CA GLU A 44 -9.95 11.26 3.53
C GLU A 44 -9.00 11.81 4.62
N ALA A 45 -8.04 11.01 5.09
CA ALA A 45 -7.15 11.40 6.18
C ALA A 45 -5.96 12.29 5.75
N ILE A 46 -5.41 12.07 4.56
CA ILE A 46 -4.18 12.71 4.07
C ILE A 46 -4.48 13.85 3.10
N GLY A 47 -5.64 13.82 2.44
CA GLY A 47 -6.01 14.76 1.39
C GLY A 47 -5.38 14.42 0.04
N HIS A 48 -5.96 14.95 -1.04
CA HIS A 48 -5.50 14.73 -2.40
C HIS A 48 -4.12 15.32 -2.70
N ASP A 49 -3.76 16.42 -2.01
CA ASP A 49 -2.48 17.11 -2.19
C ASP A 49 -1.36 16.57 -1.27
N GLY A 50 -1.70 15.63 -0.38
CA GLY A 50 -0.76 15.01 0.54
C GLY A 50 0.16 13.97 -0.11
N PRO A 51 1.16 13.46 0.62
CA PRO A 51 2.03 12.41 0.10
C PRO A 51 1.26 11.12 -0.15
N THR A 52 1.55 10.44 -1.25
CA THR A 52 0.91 9.15 -1.57
C THR A 52 1.39 8.05 -0.63
N ARG A 53 0.62 6.95 -0.51
CA ARG A 53 1.01 5.77 0.30
C ARG A 53 2.39 5.23 -0.07
N GLN A 54 2.68 5.15 -1.37
CA GLN A 54 3.98 4.68 -1.86
C GLN A 54 5.11 5.67 -1.53
N GLN A 55 4.86 6.99 -1.59
CA GLN A 55 5.83 8.00 -1.15
C GLN A 55 6.10 7.88 0.35
N ILE A 56 5.06 7.69 1.17
CA ILE A 56 5.22 7.46 2.62
C ILE A 56 6.03 6.19 2.86
N ALA A 57 5.70 5.08 2.19
CA ALA A 57 6.42 3.81 2.33
C ALA A 57 7.91 3.94 1.95
N LEU A 58 8.21 4.64 0.85
CA LEU A 58 9.59 4.91 0.43
C LEU A 58 10.33 5.78 1.46
N LEU A 59 9.73 6.89 1.90
CA LEU A 59 10.33 7.79 2.88
C LEU A 59 10.58 7.09 4.22
N VAL A 60 9.63 6.31 4.72
CA VAL A 60 9.80 5.49 5.93
C VAL A 60 10.95 4.52 5.77
N THR A 61 11.02 3.81 4.64
CA THR A 61 12.09 2.83 4.36
C THR A 61 13.46 3.48 4.36
N VAL A 62 13.60 4.63 3.69
CA VAL A 62 14.87 5.38 3.64
C VAL A 62 15.24 5.94 5.00
N CYS A 63 14.29 6.52 5.76
CA CYS A 63 14.55 7.05 7.10
C CYS A 63 15.03 5.96 8.06
N GLN A 64 14.46 4.76 7.99
CA GLN A 64 14.86 3.63 8.83
C GLN A 64 16.15 2.94 8.36
N ASN A 65 16.55 3.14 7.11
CA ASN A 65 17.69 2.48 6.48
C ASN A 65 18.45 3.48 5.61
N PRO A 66 19.19 4.43 6.23
CA PRO A 66 19.95 5.42 5.47
C PRO A 66 21.04 4.75 4.63
N GLY A 67 21.27 5.28 3.43
CA GLY A 67 22.33 4.84 2.54
C GLY A 67 21.98 3.68 1.60
N LEU A 68 20.72 3.21 1.57
CA LEU A 68 20.29 2.18 0.62
C LEU A 68 20.41 2.64 -0.83
N SER A 69 20.75 1.71 -1.71
CA SER A 69 20.64 1.86 -3.16
C SER A 69 19.20 1.74 -3.64
N GLN A 70 18.92 2.19 -4.88
CA GLN A 70 17.59 2.00 -5.48
C GLN A 70 17.19 0.53 -5.62
N ALA A 71 18.16 -0.36 -5.89
CA ALA A 71 17.89 -1.80 -6.01
C ALA A 71 17.40 -2.39 -4.69
N GLU A 72 18.05 -2.02 -3.58
CA GLU A 72 17.63 -2.44 -2.24
C GLU A 72 16.28 -1.85 -1.85
N LEU A 73 16.01 -0.59 -2.23
CA LEU A 73 14.71 0.03 -2.00
C LEU A 73 13.59 -0.65 -2.79
N VAL A 74 13.83 -1.08 -4.03
CA VAL A 74 12.87 -1.87 -4.83
C VAL A 74 12.53 -3.17 -4.10
N SER A 75 13.55 -3.90 -3.65
CA SER A 75 13.36 -5.17 -2.93
C SER A 75 12.54 -5.00 -1.65
N ARG A 76 12.77 -3.93 -0.88
CA ARG A 76 12.10 -3.70 0.42
C ARG A 76 10.71 -3.10 0.31
N THR A 77 10.43 -2.31 -0.72
CA THR A 77 9.15 -1.61 -0.88
C THR A 77 8.18 -2.33 -1.81
N SER A 78 8.67 -3.31 -2.57
CA SER A 78 7.93 -3.97 -3.66
C SER A 78 7.40 -3.00 -4.73
N ILE A 79 7.93 -1.77 -4.79
CA ILE A 79 7.66 -0.81 -5.85
C ILE A 79 8.54 -1.15 -7.04
N ASP A 80 7.98 -1.20 -8.25
CA ASP A 80 8.75 -1.49 -9.44
C ASP A 80 9.85 -0.44 -9.68
N LYS A 81 10.93 -0.88 -10.35
CA LYS A 81 12.14 -0.08 -10.55
C LYS A 81 11.88 1.27 -11.24
N ASN A 82 10.98 1.32 -12.22
CA ASN A 82 10.72 2.55 -12.96
C ASN A 82 9.97 3.56 -12.09
N THR A 83 8.88 3.11 -11.45
CA THR A 83 8.11 3.93 -10.52
C THR A 83 8.97 4.44 -9.37
N LEU A 84 9.80 3.56 -8.77
CA LEU A 84 10.70 3.95 -7.68
C LEU A 84 11.72 4.98 -8.13
N SER A 85 12.36 4.79 -9.29
CA SER A 85 13.35 5.74 -9.81
C SER A 85 12.74 7.14 -10.06
N GLN A 86 11.54 7.19 -10.63
CA GLN A 86 10.80 8.44 -10.83
C GLN A 86 10.41 9.08 -9.49
N MET A 87 9.97 8.27 -8.51
CA MET A 87 9.62 8.74 -7.18
C MET A 87 10.82 9.33 -6.46
N VAL A 88 11.97 8.65 -6.46
CA VAL A 88 13.23 9.15 -5.89
C VAL A 88 13.62 10.48 -6.55
N LYS A 89 13.52 10.58 -7.88
CA LYS A 89 13.83 11.82 -8.62
C LYS A 89 12.95 12.97 -8.14
N ARG A 90 11.63 12.78 -8.10
CA ARG A 90 10.66 13.82 -7.68
C ARG A 90 10.84 14.20 -6.21
N LEU A 91 11.05 13.24 -5.32
CA LEU A 91 11.29 13.51 -3.89
C LEU A 91 12.64 14.21 -3.65
N THR A 92 13.66 13.92 -4.47
CA THR A 92 14.93 14.66 -4.44
C THR A 92 14.72 16.12 -4.89
N GLN A 93 13.96 16.34 -5.96
CA GLN A 93 13.63 17.69 -6.44
C GLN A 93 12.83 18.50 -5.41
N ARG A 94 12.01 17.83 -4.60
CA ARG A 94 11.27 18.42 -3.48
C ARG A 94 12.11 18.62 -2.21
N GLY A 95 13.40 18.28 -2.22
CA GLY A 95 14.27 18.40 -1.06
C GLY A 95 13.99 17.40 0.06
N LEU A 96 13.25 16.32 -0.20
CA LEU A 96 12.91 15.28 0.78
C LEU A 96 13.92 14.13 0.80
N LEU A 97 14.60 13.90 -0.33
CA LEU A 97 15.66 12.91 -0.44
C LEU A 97 16.93 13.56 -0.96
N LYS A 98 18.08 12.97 -0.65
CA LYS A 98 19.37 13.33 -1.24
C LYS A 98 20.10 12.08 -1.72
N ARG A 99 20.82 12.22 -2.82
CA ARG A 99 21.69 11.17 -3.38
C ARG A 99 23.13 11.46 -3.00
N ARG A 100 23.81 10.47 -2.43
CA ARG A 100 25.23 10.56 -2.10
C ARG A 100 26.04 9.82 -3.16
N ARG A 101 26.90 10.53 -3.89
CA ARG A 101 27.90 9.91 -4.78
C ARG A 101 29.13 9.56 -3.94
N ALA A 102 29.42 8.27 -3.81
CA ALA A 102 30.69 7.80 -3.26
C ALA A 102 31.81 8.02 -4.29
N ARG A 103 32.97 8.54 -3.82
CA ARG A 103 34.13 8.86 -4.67
C ARG A 103 34.89 7.64 -5.19
N HIS A 104 34.71 6.45 -4.61
CA HIS A 104 35.61 5.31 -4.91
C HIS A 104 34.98 3.91 -4.98
N ASP A 105 33.68 3.74 -4.75
CA ASP A 105 33.09 2.38 -4.79
C ASP A 105 31.57 2.42 -4.99
N ALA A 106 30.98 1.29 -5.40
CA ALA A 106 29.61 1.01 -5.85
C ALA A 106 28.43 1.52 -4.97
N ARG A 107 28.72 2.19 -3.85
CA ARG A 107 27.79 3.05 -3.08
C ARG A 107 27.49 4.39 -3.75
N ALA A 108 27.88 4.59 -5.00
CA ALA A 108 27.65 5.80 -5.79
C ALA A 108 26.17 6.23 -5.96
N ASN A 109 25.22 5.41 -5.51
CA ASN A 109 23.78 5.63 -5.62
C ASN A 109 23.03 5.53 -4.29
N ALA A 110 23.71 5.76 -3.17
CA ALA A 110 23.09 5.77 -1.84
C ALA A 110 22.05 6.90 -1.73
N ILE A 111 20.90 6.59 -1.15
CA ILE A 111 19.79 7.51 -0.93
C ILE A 111 19.60 7.72 0.58
N ASP A 112 19.55 8.98 0.99
CA ASP A 112 19.27 9.39 2.36
C ASP A 112 18.05 10.30 2.42
N ALA A 113 17.33 10.25 3.53
CA ALA A 113 16.31 11.23 3.85
C ALA A 113 16.94 12.54 4.30
N THR A 114 16.24 13.64 4.05
CA THR A 114 16.59 14.96 4.60
C THR A 114 15.82 15.23 5.90
N PRO A 115 16.21 16.25 6.69
CA PRO A 115 15.43 16.68 7.85
C PRO A 115 13.98 17.02 7.49
N GLU A 116 13.75 17.59 6.31
CA GLU A 116 12.41 17.94 5.79
C GLU A 116 11.55 16.69 5.57
N ALA A 117 12.14 15.58 5.09
CA ALA A 117 11.43 14.31 5.00
C ALA A 117 11.06 13.73 6.37
N VAL A 118 11.94 13.85 7.35
CA VAL A 118 11.64 13.41 8.72
C VAL A 118 10.50 14.24 9.32
N ALA A 119 10.53 15.56 9.13
CA ALA A 119 9.46 16.46 9.59
C ALA A 119 8.11 16.13 8.90
N LEU A 120 8.11 15.94 7.58
CA LEU A 120 6.92 15.53 6.83
C LEU A 120 6.35 14.20 7.37
N LEU A 121 7.20 13.20 7.60
CA LEU A 121 6.77 11.93 8.18
C LEU A 121 6.19 12.11 9.59
N ALA A 122 6.84 12.91 10.44
CA ALA A 122 6.33 13.19 11.79
C ALA A 122 4.91 13.79 11.75
N GLU A 123 4.63 14.65 10.77
CA GLU A 123 3.30 15.24 10.57
C GLU A 123 2.25 14.22 10.11
N VAL A 124 2.58 13.39 9.10
CA VAL A 124 1.57 12.52 8.46
C VAL A 124 1.38 11.17 9.16
N MET A 125 2.40 10.66 9.86
CA MET A 125 2.36 9.32 10.45
C MET A 125 1.23 9.11 11.47
N PRO A 126 0.84 10.08 12.33
CA PRO A 126 -0.34 9.93 13.18
C PRO A 126 -1.63 9.67 12.39
N ARG A 127 -1.81 10.36 11.25
CA ARG A 127 -2.97 10.18 10.37
C ARG A 127 -2.93 8.82 9.68
N VAL A 128 -1.76 8.39 9.21
CA VAL A 128 -1.54 7.03 8.65
C VAL A 128 -1.91 5.95 9.66
N ARG A 129 -1.48 6.09 10.92
CA ARG A 129 -1.82 5.14 12.00
C ARG A 129 -3.32 5.10 12.27
N ARG A 130 -4.02 6.24 12.20
CA ARG A 130 -5.48 6.30 12.34
C ARG A 130 -6.18 5.53 11.23
N VAL A 131 -5.75 5.71 9.98
CA VAL A 131 -6.28 4.97 8.81
C VAL A 131 -6.08 3.46 9.00
N GLN A 132 -4.88 3.04 9.41
CA GLN A 132 -4.58 1.63 9.67
C GLN A 132 -5.50 1.03 10.75
N LYS A 133 -5.77 1.79 11.82
CA LYS A 133 -6.70 1.37 12.88
C LYS A 133 -8.13 1.24 12.35
N GLN A 134 -8.63 2.24 11.61
CA GLN A 134 -9.99 2.25 11.05
C GLN A 134 -10.20 1.12 10.02
N LEU A 135 -9.15 0.75 9.28
CA LEU A 135 -9.24 -0.32 8.29
C LEU A 135 -9.57 -1.68 8.92
N VAL A 136 -9.01 -1.97 10.09
CA VAL A 136 -9.21 -3.25 10.82
C VAL A 136 -10.25 -3.16 11.93
N GLU A 137 -10.75 -1.97 12.24
CA GLU A 137 -11.78 -1.73 13.26
C GLU A 137 -13.05 -2.58 13.09
N PRO A 138 -13.57 -2.83 11.86
CA PRO A 138 -14.74 -3.69 11.67
C PRO A 138 -14.54 -5.16 12.06
N LEU A 139 -13.28 -5.59 12.26
CA LEU A 139 -12.98 -6.94 12.71
C LEU A 139 -13.07 -7.03 14.25
N PRO A 140 -13.69 -8.10 14.79
CA PRO A 140 -13.53 -8.48 16.20
C PRO A 140 -12.06 -8.47 16.62
N GLN A 141 -11.78 -8.03 17.84
CA GLN A 141 -10.41 -7.80 18.31
C GLN A 141 -9.56 -9.07 18.24
N GLU A 142 -10.18 -10.23 18.47
CA GLU A 142 -9.57 -11.56 18.46
C GLU A 142 -9.14 -11.98 17.05
N LEU A 143 -9.84 -11.51 16.00
CA LEU A 143 -9.54 -11.86 14.62
C LEU A 143 -8.46 -10.99 13.99
N ARG A 144 -8.16 -9.81 14.55
CA ARG A 144 -7.17 -8.88 13.97
C ARG A 144 -5.78 -9.49 13.83
N PRO A 145 -5.20 -10.18 14.83
CA PRO A 145 -3.87 -10.79 14.69
C PRO A 145 -3.85 -11.88 13.60
N VAL A 146 -4.89 -12.71 13.53
CA VAL A 146 -5.05 -13.77 12.53
C VAL A 146 -5.15 -13.17 11.13
N PHE A 147 -5.99 -12.15 10.95
CA PHE A 147 -6.12 -11.43 9.68
C PHE A 147 -4.77 -10.86 9.21
N MET A 148 -4.03 -10.19 10.10
CA MET A 148 -2.70 -9.66 9.76
C MET A 148 -1.70 -10.77 9.42
N HIS A 149 -1.78 -11.92 10.07
CA HIS A 149 -0.94 -13.08 9.73
C HIS A 149 -1.27 -13.63 8.33
N CYS A 150 -2.55 -13.81 8.00
CA CYS A 150 -2.98 -14.23 6.67
C CYS A 150 -2.54 -13.25 5.58
N LEU A 151 -2.65 -11.94 5.82
CA LEU A 151 -2.19 -10.92 4.86
C LEU A 151 -0.70 -11.01 4.58
N ARG A 152 0.14 -11.33 5.58
CA ARG A 152 1.57 -11.55 5.36
C ARG A 152 1.79 -12.79 4.50
N ILE A 153 1.19 -13.92 4.86
CA ILE A 153 1.32 -15.17 4.07
C ILE A 153 0.94 -14.96 2.59
N ILE A 154 -0.14 -14.22 2.31
CA ILE A 154 -0.61 -13.99 0.95
C ILE A 154 0.23 -12.93 0.23
N GLY A 155 0.61 -11.86 0.94
CA GLY A 155 1.20 -10.65 0.36
C GLY A 155 2.72 -10.67 0.24
N THR A 156 3.42 -11.43 1.08
CA THR A 156 4.87 -11.63 1.00
C THR A 156 5.11 -13.02 0.45
N ARG A 157 5.49 -13.10 -0.84
CA ARG A 157 6.09 -14.33 -1.38
C ARG A 157 7.46 -14.46 -0.72
N GLU A 158 7.55 -15.29 0.31
CA GLU A 158 8.81 -16.01 0.63
C GLU A 158 8.90 -17.25 -0.25
#